data_AF-A0A2Z2MVK6-F1
#
_entry.id   AF-A0A2Z2MVK6-F1
#
_cell.length_a   1.000
_cell.length_b   1.000
_cell.length_c   1.000
_cell.angle_alpha   90.00
_cell.angle_beta   90.00
_cell.angle_gamma   90.00
#
_symmetry.space_group_name_H-M   'P 1'
#
loop_
_entity.id
_entity.type
_entity.pdbx_description
1 polymer ?
#
loop_
_entity_poly.entity_id
_entity_poly.type
_entity_poly.pdbx_seq_one_letter_code
_entity_poly.pdbx_strand_id
1 'polypeptide(L)'
;MQLPDKQPLIENMVVTSAGELGELIQKGLSKGSGAFLKIFAKDSAGKYYMTILLDRSKILAAECLLVDKKQGLTGEEAITLLKSLIGKPMVVDVYTLDELEIKLSIADNVDVYVQTPKIPLNELFKKAEEGPPKREEEKTESAVPVTATQEVPKAVPAVREAQAEEKTEVITEEKPSVSAPPKEEAKKPAPPEKPEVIVNLTGGELPERAFQAYAEDLLKEAKRIKGLRINKIEFDANVGEGVVYLNVHIYGNSDGSSRDIEIAEKRMLHAVSKYAPVLLREAEVKPIVRDVSVVIDGQEIKPQEIVDRDKKKTGNVTKDGRISLSVLEDVWPYFSAYARTVITELEGAGVRVKKAYFDVRGRREFEINLSMVGETEMTKETVERIARDILTRHARELGRSIKRYITVHNIDVEVLTPAVVKAAKEAPKATSSKASEILAKKELLEKEVEQLLKQAGIDELAPLTEEKRKEAEEAMLKGRIEPAIDALKTRIHAEMKLIPRVTFKWLKMNHEIRDSTVMVDIEASFLREETGGLFGSFSGVSESKIKKDIEDAIRRVLREVSKEYGIRIGLRKLNIILR
;
A
#
# COMPACT_ATOMS: atom_id res chain seq x y z
N MET A 1 -23.04 11.66 5.16
CA MET A 1 -22.43 11.13 3.92
C MET A 1 -21.29 10.20 4.27
N GLN A 2 -21.09 9.15 3.47
CA GLN A 2 -19.94 8.24 3.60
C GLN A 2 -18.69 8.89 2.98
N LEU A 3 -17.56 8.79 3.69
CA LEU A 3 -16.25 9.28 3.28
C LEU A 3 -15.35 8.07 2.95
N PRO A 4 -14.48 8.14 1.93
CA PRO A 4 -13.36 7.20 1.76
C PRO A 4 -12.48 7.13 3.03
N ASP A 5 -11.90 5.96 3.33
CA ASP A 5 -11.01 5.76 4.49
C ASP A 5 -9.69 6.55 4.36
N LYS A 6 -9.73 7.82 4.74
CA LYS A 6 -8.63 8.78 4.59
C LYS A 6 -8.43 9.61 5.85
N GLN A 7 -7.19 9.93 6.18
CA GLN A 7 -6.88 10.86 7.27
C GLN A 7 -7.23 12.30 6.87
N PRO A 8 -7.74 13.13 7.80
CA PRO A 8 -7.98 14.54 7.54
C PRO A 8 -6.66 15.28 7.25
N LEU A 9 -6.68 16.21 6.29
CA LEU A 9 -5.60 17.17 6.08
C LEU A 9 -5.48 18.13 7.26
N ILE A 10 -6.63 18.50 7.83
CA ILE A 10 -6.78 19.39 8.96
C ILE A 10 -7.90 18.82 9.82
N GLU A 11 -7.65 18.63 11.12
CA GLU A 11 -8.60 18.05 12.07
C GLU A 11 -8.88 19.03 13.21
N ASN A 12 -10.11 19.06 13.71
CA ASN A 12 -10.56 19.85 14.86
C ASN A 12 -10.23 21.35 14.78
N MET A 13 -10.17 21.94 13.56
CA MET A 13 -9.85 23.36 13.41
C MET A 13 -11.02 24.23 13.85
N VAL A 14 -10.81 25.12 14.81
CA VAL A 14 -11.82 26.09 15.23
C VAL A 14 -11.81 27.27 14.26
N VAL A 15 -12.95 27.50 13.64
CA VAL A 15 -13.21 28.58 12.68
C VAL A 15 -14.19 29.55 13.32
N THR A 16 -13.82 30.83 13.35
CA THR A 16 -14.61 31.91 13.95
C THR A 16 -15.12 32.91 12.91
N SER A 17 -14.47 33.01 11.75
CA SER A 17 -14.85 33.93 10.67
C SER A 17 -15.15 33.23 9.34
N ALA A 18 -15.88 33.92 8.46
CA ALA A 18 -16.14 33.46 7.11
C ALA A 18 -14.85 33.34 6.26
N GLY A 19 -13.86 34.20 6.53
CA GLY A 19 -12.55 34.19 5.86
C GLY A 19 -11.76 32.93 6.19
N GLU A 20 -11.64 32.59 7.48
CA GLU A 20 -10.99 31.35 7.95
C GLU A 20 -11.62 30.10 7.30
N LEU A 21 -12.95 30.02 7.18
CA LEU A 21 -13.61 28.91 6.48
C LEU A 21 -13.22 28.84 5.00
N GLY A 22 -13.17 30.00 4.33
CA GLY A 22 -12.75 30.11 2.94
C GLY A 22 -11.29 29.69 2.72
N GLU A 23 -10.39 30.12 3.60
CA GLU A 23 -8.97 29.73 3.56
C GLU A 23 -8.77 28.23 3.77
N LEU A 24 -9.50 27.62 4.71
CA LEU A 24 -9.46 26.16 4.92
C LEU A 24 -9.95 25.38 3.69
N ILE A 25 -11.03 25.86 3.05
CA ILE A 25 -11.54 25.27 1.80
C ILE A 25 -10.51 25.41 0.68
N GLN A 26 -9.91 26.60 0.48
CA GLN A 26 -8.85 26.80 -0.52
C GLN A 26 -7.60 25.96 -0.23
N LYS A 27 -7.25 25.75 1.04
CA LYS A 27 -6.13 24.89 1.47
C LYS A 27 -6.39 23.39 1.24
N GLY A 28 -7.64 22.96 1.30
CA GLY A 28 -8.06 21.63 0.82
C GLY A 28 -7.99 21.52 -0.71
N LEU A 29 -8.60 22.48 -1.42
CA LEU A 29 -8.71 22.48 -2.88
C LEU A 29 -7.39 22.71 -3.63
N SER A 30 -6.40 23.35 -3.00
CA SER A 30 -5.05 23.52 -3.58
C SER A 30 -4.19 22.25 -3.48
N LYS A 31 -4.52 21.32 -2.58
CA LYS A 31 -3.83 20.04 -2.39
C LYS A 31 -4.53 18.83 -3.05
N GLY A 32 -5.65 19.04 -3.73
CA GLY A 32 -6.43 17.98 -4.38
C GLY A 32 -7.22 18.49 -5.60
N SER A 33 -8.11 17.65 -6.12
CA SER A 33 -9.11 18.08 -7.13
C SER A 33 -10.46 18.46 -6.52
N GLY A 34 -10.65 18.17 -5.23
CA GLY A 34 -11.84 18.47 -4.45
C GLY A 34 -11.54 18.39 -2.95
N ALA A 35 -12.55 18.67 -2.14
CA ALA A 35 -12.46 18.60 -0.69
C ALA A 35 -13.75 18.06 -0.09
N PHE A 36 -13.62 17.33 1.02
CA PHE A 36 -14.75 16.97 1.88
C PHE A 36 -14.57 17.65 3.23
N LEU A 37 -15.64 18.24 3.74
CA LEU A 37 -15.67 18.90 5.04
C LEU A 37 -16.56 18.13 6.01
N LYS A 38 -16.11 17.99 7.25
CA LYS A 38 -17.00 17.73 8.40
C LYS A 38 -17.04 19.00 9.23
N ILE A 39 -18.23 19.54 9.46
CA ILE A 39 -18.42 20.79 10.22
C ILE A 39 -19.31 20.48 11.41
N PHE A 40 -18.80 20.70 12.62
CA PHE A 40 -19.60 20.73 13.83
C PHE A 40 -19.83 22.18 14.26
N ALA A 41 -21.08 22.62 14.25
CA ALA A 41 -21.47 23.96 14.62
C ALA A 41 -22.55 23.92 15.73
N LYS A 42 -22.63 25.00 16.51
CA LYS A 42 -23.66 25.17 17.54
C LYS A 42 -24.13 26.61 17.56
N ASP A 43 -25.44 26.81 17.69
CA ASP A 43 -26.02 28.10 18.02
C ASP A 43 -27.12 27.98 19.10
N SER A 44 -28.02 28.96 19.18
CA SER A 44 -29.15 28.99 20.11
C SER A 44 -30.30 28.05 19.74
N ALA A 45 -30.39 27.60 18.49
CA ALA A 45 -31.44 26.71 17.99
C ALA A 45 -31.01 25.22 18.01
N GLY A 46 -29.70 24.94 18.02
CA GLY A 46 -29.20 23.59 18.31
C GLY A 46 -27.73 23.35 17.98
N LYS A 47 -27.36 22.05 17.95
CA LYS A 47 -26.10 21.51 17.46
C LYS A 47 -26.31 20.88 16.08
N TYR A 48 -25.37 21.16 15.18
CA TYR A 48 -25.41 20.77 13.78
C TYR A 48 -24.13 20.00 13.45
N TYR A 49 -24.30 18.83 12.82
CA TYR A 49 -23.21 18.10 12.21
C TYR A 49 -23.42 18.08 10.70
N MET A 50 -22.56 18.77 9.96
CA MET A 50 -22.68 18.93 8.51
C MET A 50 -21.56 18.18 7.81
N THR A 51 -21.88 17.56 6.69
CA THR A 51 -20.91 17.02 5.74
C THR A 51 -21.10 17.67 4.39
N ILE A 52 -20.00 18.07 3.74
CA ILE A 52 -20.05 18.82 2.48
C ILE A 52 -18.96 18.29 1.54
N LEU A 53 -19.33 17.99 0.30
CA LEU A 53 -18.43 17.62 -0.78
C LEU A 53 -18.30 18.77 -1.78
N LEU A 54 -17.08 19.14 -2.13
CA LEU A 54 -16.72 20.30 -2.97
C LEU A 54 -15.78 19.87 -4.12
N ASP A 55 -15.93 20.49 -5.29
CA ASP A 55 -14.86 20.54 -6.30
C ASP A 55 -14.19 21.93 -6.29
N ARG A 56 -13.23 22.17 -7.20
CA ARG A 56 -12.51 23.46 -7.33
C ARG A 56 -13.40 24.67 -7.67
N SER A 57 -14.64 24.46 -8.05
CA SER A 57 -15.57 25.48 -8.55
C SER A 57 -16.85 25.62 -7.72
N LYS A 58 -17.41 24.51 -7.21
CA LYS A 58 -18.78 24.46 -6.67
C LYS A 58 -18.97 23.39 -5.60
N ILE A 59 -20.10 23.50 -4.89
CA ILE A 59 -20.61 22.47 -3.98
C ILE A 59 -21.22 21.34 -4.80
N LEU A 60 -20.87 20.10 -4.46
CA LEU A 60 -21.35 18.88 -5.13
C LEU A 60 -22.45 18.20 -4.31
N ALA A 61 -22.24 18.00 -3.02
CA ALA A 61 -23.20 17.37 -2.11
C ALA A 61 -23.15 18.03 -0.73
N ALA A 62 -24.29 18.20 -0.07
CA ALA A 62 -24.40 18.73 1.28
C ALA A 62 -25.46 18.00 2.10
N GLU A 63 -25.10 17.60 3.32
CA GLU A 63 -26.00 16.95 4.28
C GLU A 63 -25.75 17.52 5.67
N CYS A 64 -26.81 17.73 6.45
CA CYS A 64 -26.75 18.20 7.83
C CYS A 64 -27.64 17.34 8.74
N LEU A 65 -27.08 16.86 9.84
CA LEU A 65 -27.81 16.26 10.94
C LEU A 65 -27.99 17.28 12.08
N LEU A 66 -29.24 17.64 12.36
CA LEU A 66 -29.61 18.36 13.58
C LEU A 66 -29.59 17.38 14.74
N VAL A 67 -28.54 17.46 15.57
CA VAL A 67 -28.28 16.47 16.64
C VAL A 67 -29.40 16.44 17.67
N ASP A 68 -29.91 17.61 18.07
CA ASP A 68 -30.92 17.73 19.13
C ASP A 68 -32.32 17.29 18.67
N LYS A 69 -32.63 17.39 17.37
CA LYS A 69 -33.91 16.96 16.77
C LYS A 69 -33.84 15.58 16.08
N LYS A 70 -32.63 15.03 15.91
CA LYS A 70 -32.34 13.85 15.07
C LYS A 70 -32.90 13.95 13.64
N GLN A 71 -32.96 15.16 13.10
CA GLN A 71 -33.49 15.45 11.77
C GLN A 71 -32.34 15.61 10.79
N GLY A 72 -32.36 14.84 9.70
CA GLY A 72 -31.48 15.05 8.54
C GLY A 72 -32.08 16.09 7.59
N LEU A 73 -31.23 17.00 7.10
CA LEU A 73 -31.50 17.93 6.02
C LEU A 73 -30.49 17.65 4.89
N THR A 74 -30.92 17.68 3.64
CA THR A 74 -30.08 17.39 2.47
C THR A 74 -30.18 18.51 1.45
N GLY A 75 -29.10 18.70 0.68
CA GLY A 75 -29.05 19.62 -0.43
C GLY A 75 -29.27 21.09 -0.07
N GLU A 76 -30.29 21.71 -0.66
CA GLU A 76 -30.53 23.16 -0.55
C GLU A 76 -30.81 23.62 0.90
N GLU A 77 -31.56 22.83 1.67
CA GLU A 77 -31.82 23.10 3.09
C GLU A 77 -30.52 23.09 3.91
N ALA A 78 -29.63 22.12 3.63
CA ALA A 78 -28.33 22.02 4.29
C ALA A 78 -27.39 23.18 3.92
N ILE A 79 -27.38 23.63 2.66
CA ILE A 79 -26.58 24.80 2.25
C ILE A 79 -27.15 26.11 2.82
N THR A 80 -28.47 26.26 2.86
CA THR A 80 -29.12 27.44 3.46
C THR A 80 -28.80 27.53 4.96
N LEU A 81 -28.86 26.40 5.66
CA LEU A 81 -28.46 26.33 7.06
C LEU A 81 -26.97 26.64 7.24
N LEU A 82 -26.08 26.12 6.38
CA LEU A 82 -24.65 26.47 6.39
C LEU A 82 -24.44 27.98 6.27
N LYS A 83 -25.10 28.63 5.30
CA LYS A 83 -25.01 30.09 5.12
C LYS A 83 -25.41 30.88 6.37
N SER A 84 -26.38 30.40 7.16
CA SER A 84 -26.76 31.02 8.44
C SER A 84 -25.82 30.72 9.63
N LEU A 85 -24.88 29.79 9.44
CA LEU A 85 -23.83 29.43 10.41
C LEU A 85 -22.47 30.06 10.07
N ILE A 86 -22.22 30.47 8.82
CA ILE A 86 -21.00 31.16 8.41
C ILE A 86 -20.82 32.44 9.25
N GLY A 87 -19.67 32.55 9.93
CA GLY A 87 -19.37 33.64 10.87
C GLY A 87 -19.79 33.39 12.32
N LYS A 88 -20.33 32.20 12.66
CA LYS A 88 -20.41 31.68 14.02
C LYS A 88 -19.23 30.72 14.29
N PRO A 89 -18.79 30.56 15.55
CA PRO A 89 -17.78 29.56 15.90
C PRO A 89 -18.21 28.13 15.52
N MET A 90 -17.37 27.44 14.75
CA MET A 90 -17.56 26.06 14.31
C MET A 90 -16.23 25.29 14.32
N VAL A 91 -16.30 23.97 14.42
CA VAL A 91 -15.14 23.06 14.31
C VAL A 91 -15.19 22.40 12.95
N VAL A 92 -14.09 22.41 12.21
CA VAL A 92 -14.02 21.93 10.83
C VAL A 92 -12.87 20.93 10.66
N ASP A 93 -13.20 19.75 10.14
CA ASP A 93 -12.24 18.81 9.57
C ASP A 93 -12.26 18.96 8.04
N VAL A 94 -11.07 19.01 7.43
CA VAL A 94 -10.88 19.12 5.98
C VAL A 94 -10.17 17.87 5.48
N TYR A 95 -10.76 17.19 4.51
CA TYR A 95 -10.19 16.04 3.80
C TYR A 95 -9.94 16.44 2.33
N THR A 96 -8.75 16.14 1.81
CA THR A 96 -8.43 16.34 0.40
C THR A 96 -8.92 15.17 -0.44
N LEU A 97 -9.53 15.46 -1.60
CA LEU A 97 -10.00 14.42 -2.52
C LEU A 97 -9.39 14.56 -3.91
N ASP A 98 -8.95 13.44 -4.47
CA ASP A 98 -8.53 13.27 -5.85
C ASP A 98 -9.74 13.00 -6.76
N GLU A 99 -9.60 13.17 -8.08
CA GLU A 99 -10.74 13.03 -9.01
C GLU A 99 -11.48 11.70 -8.92
N LEU A 100 -10.76 10.61 -8.62
CA LEU A 100 -11.33 9.29 -8.45
C LEU A 100 -12.08 9.16 -7.11
N GLU A 101 -11.55 9.75 -6.05
CA GLU A 101 -12.19 9.78 -4.72
C GLU A 101 -13.43 10.66 -4.71
N ILE A 102 -13.45 11.78 -5.46
CA ILE A 102 -14.65 12.58 -5.68
C ILE A 102 -15.73 11.76 -6.39
N LYS A 103 -15.36 11.02 -7.46
CA LYS A 103 -16.30 10.17 -8.21
C LYS A 103 -16.87 9.04 -7.33
N LEU A 104 -16.03 8.39 -6.51
CA LEU A 104 -16.49 7.42 -5.51
C LEU A 104 -17.41 8.08 -4.47
N SER A 105 -17.02 9.22 -3.90
CA SER A 105 -17.83 9.95 -2.92
C SER A 105 -19.19 10.40 -3.49
N ILE A 106 -19.27 10.71 -4.78
CA ILE A 106 -20.55 10.96 -5.48
C ILE A 106 -21.34 9.66 -5.64
N ALA A 107 -20.70 8.56 -6.06
CA ALA A 107 -21.34 7.26 -6.27
C ALA A 107 -21.90 6.65 -4.97
N ASP A 108 -21.21 6.86 -3.84
CA ASP A 108 -21.64 6.39 -2.51
C ASP A 108 -22.72 7.31 -1.89
N ASN A 109 -22.94 8.51 -2.43
CA ASN A 109 -23.87 9.51 -1.90
C ASN A 109 -24.75 10.15 -3.00
N VAL A 110 -25.18 9.36 -4.01
CA VAL A 110 -25.90 9.85 -5.20
C VAL A 110 -27.16 10.64 -4.84
N ASP A 111 -27.95 10.17 -3.87
CA ASP A 111 -29.20 10.83 -3.46
C ASP A 111 -28.96 12.26 -2.96
N VAL A 112 -27.91 12.45 -2.15
CA VAL A 112 -27.50 13.78 -1.65
C VAL A 112 -26.96 14.63 -2.80
N TYR A 113 -26.14 14.06 -3.69
CA TYR A 113 -25.61 14.76 -4.86
C TYR A 113 -26.72 15.25 -5.81
N VAL A 114 -27.77 14.45 -6.03
CA VAL A 114 -28.92 14.84 -6.87
C VAL A 114 -29.65 16.02 -6.25
N GLN A 115 -29.98 15.93 -4.95
CA GLN A 115 -30.74 16.95 -4.21
C GLN A 115 -29.96 18.24 -3.93
N THR A 116 -28.62 18.23 -4.02
CA THR A 116 -27.80 19.42 -3.73
C THR A 116 -27.74 20.36 -4.93
N PRO A 117 -28.11 21.66 -4.79
CA PRO A 117 -27.90 22.64 -5.85
C PRO A 117 -26.40 22.94 -6.03
N LYS A 118 -25.94 22.99 -7.28
CA LYS A 118 -24.51 23.01 -7.65
C LYS A 118 -23.91 24.42 -7.57
N ILE A 119 -24.03 25.02 -6.38
CA ILE A 119 -23.73 26.44 -6.12
C ILE A 119 -22.22 26.70 -6.19
N PRO A 120 -21.75 27.70 -6.96
CA PRO A 120 -20.34 28.11 -6.98
C PRO A 120 -19.81 28.51 -5.61
N LEU A 121 -18.55 28.19 -5.31
CA LEU A 121 -17.92 28.54 -4.02
C LEU A 121 -17.97 30.04 -3.71
N ASN A 122 -17.87 30.89 -4.75
CA ASN A 122 -17.97 32.35 -4.66
C ASN A 122 -19.36 32.84 -4.19
N GLU A 123 -20.40 32.01 -4.28
CA GLU A 123 -21.77 32.32 -3.86
C GLU A 123 -22.11 31.72 -2.49
N LEU A 124 -21.23 30.88 -1.93
CA LEU A 124 -21.38 30.35 -0.58
C LEU A 124 -21.14 31.43 0.48
N PHE A 125 -20.18 32.33 0.23
CA PHE A 125 -19.77 33.39 1.16
C PHE A 125 -20.45 34.74 0.93
N LYS A 126 -21.23 34.90 -0.15
CA LYS A 126 -22.11 36.06 -0.30
C LYS A 126 -23.24 35.95 0.73
N LYS A 127 -23.41 37.00 1.54
CA LYS A 127 -24.56 37.10 2.47
C LYS A 127 -25.85 36.90 1.68
N ALA A 128 -26.78 36.13 2.25
CA ALA A 128 -28.13 36.07 1.71
C ALA A 128 -28.76 37.46 1.82
N GLU A 129 -29.06 38.08 0.68
CA GLU A 129 -29.92 39.25 0.65
C GLU A 129 -31.37 38.79 0.87
N GLU A 130 -31.86 38.92 2.10
CA GLU A 130 -33.29 38.80 2.38
C GLU A 130 -34.02 40.00 1.77
N GLY A 131 -34.57 39.80 0.57
CA GLY A 131 -35.40 40.78 -0.13
C GLY A 131 -36.29 40.11 -1.18
N PRO A 132 -37.58 40.51 -1.31
CA PRO A 132 -38.51 39.88 -2.25
C PRO A 132 -38.13 40.19 -3.71
N PRO A 133 -38.53 39.32 -4.68
CA PRO A 133 -38.04 39.40 -6.05
C PRO A 133 -38.46 40.70 -6.73
N LYS A 134 -37.49 41.51 -7.13
CA LYS A 134 -37.71 42.65 -8.04
C LYS A 134 -37.32 42.26 -9.47
N ARG A 135 -38.32 42.47 -10.33
CA ARG A 135 -38.38 42.36 -11.79
C ARG A 135 -37.08 42.53 -12.56
N GLU A 136 -37.03 41.79 -13.67
CA GLU A 136 -36.25 42.03 -14.86
C GLU A 136 -36.41 43.49 -15.37
N GLU A 137 -35.29 44.13 -15.67
CA GLU A 137 -35.11 45.28 -16.58
C GLU A 137 -33.58 45.33 -16.87
N GLU A 138 -33.12 44.68 -17.94
CA GLU A 138 -32.73 45.29 -19.22
C GLU A 138 -31.63 46.37 -19.17
N LYS A 139 -30.52 46.10 -19.90
CA LYS A 139 -29.55 47.05 -20.50
C LYS A 139 -28.63 47.79 -19.49
N THR A 140 -27.38 48.16 -19.81
CA THR A 140 -26.67 48.22 -21.11
C THR A 140 -25.15 48.03 -20.92
N GLU A 141 -24.43 47.80 -22.03
CA GLU A 141 -22.96 47.74 -22.12
C GLU A 141 -22.27 49.07 -21.77
N SER A 142 -21.01 49.04 -21.29
CA SER A 142 -19.95 50.04 -21.65
C SER A 142 -18.55 49.71 -21.09
N ALA A 143 -17.62 49.43 -22.02
CA ALA A 143 -16.21 49.83 -22.10
C ALA A 143 -15.32 50.08 -20.85
N VAL A 144 -14.19 49.34 -20.80
CA VAL A 144 -12.84 49.75 -20.34
C VAL A 144 -12.16 50.63 -21.43
N PRO A 145 -10.94 51.23 -21.30
CA PRO A 145 -9.99 51.36 -20.17
C PRO A 145 -9.32 52.77 -20.00
N VAL A 146 -8.26 52.88 -19.16
CA VAL A 146 -6.93 53.52 -19.41
C VAL A 146 -6.30 54.21 -18.16
N THR A 147 -4.96 54.13 -18.10
CA THR A 147 -3.95 54.54 -17.09
C THR A 147 -3.68 56.05 -16.91
N ALA A 148 -3.10 56.47 -15.76
CA ALA A 148 -1.80 57.22 -15.70
C ALA A 148 -1.32 57.63 -14.28
N THR A 149 -0.07 57.24 -13.97
CA THR A 149 1.04 57.87 -13.21
C THR A 149 0.88 59.16 -12.38
N GLN A 150 1.53 59.22 -11.19
CA GLN A 150 2.57 60.23 -10.84
C GLN A 150 3.39 59.91 -9.57
N GLU A 151 4.53 60.60 -9.39
CA GLU A 151 5.72 60.16 -8.63
C GLU A 151 6.21 61.12 -7.51
N VAL A 152 6.63 60.55 -6.35
CA VAL A 152 7.96 60.72 -5.66
C VAL A 152 8.23 62.15 -5.03
N PRO A 153 9.33 62.47 -4.30
CA PRO A 153 9.54 62.28 -2.85
C PRO A 153 10.03 63.53 -2.05
N LYS A 154 10.33 63.37 -0.74
CA LYS A 154 11.30 64.14 0.12
C LYS A 154 11.24 63.62 1.58
N ALA A 155 12.22 63.78 2.48
CA ALA A 155 13.70 63.85 2.41
C ALA A 155 14.24 63.74 3.87
N VAL A 156 15.46 63.26 4.06
CA VAL A 156 16.13 63.13 5.37
C VAL A 156 16.82 64.45 5.76
N PRO A 157 16.95 64.78 7.06
CA PRO A 157 18.05 65.61 7.56
C PRO A 157 18.95 64.85 8.56
N ALA A 158 20.26 65.09 8.46
CA ALA A 158 21.28 64.59 9.39
C ALA A 158 22.17 65.75 9.85
N VAL A 159 22.47 65.84 11.16
CA VAL A 159 23.42 66.80 11.76
C VAL A 159 24.03 66.19 13.04
N ARG A 160 25.34 65.87 12.98
CA ARG A 160 26.48 66.24 13.87
C ARG A 160 26.41 65.96 15.41
N GLU A 161 27.51 65.82 16.17
CA GLU A 161 28.98 65.90 15.92
C GLU A 161 29.79 65.23 17.08
N ALA A 162 31.06 64.85 16.81
CA ALA A 162 32.26 64.86 17.71
C ALA A 162 32.23 64.06 19.06
N GLN A 163 33.31 63.55 19.69
CA GLN A 163 34.78 63.41 19.48
C GLN A 163 35.30 62.42 20.58
N ALA A 164 36.54 61.87 20.66
CA ALA A 164 37.79 61.90 19.88
C ALA A 164 38.68 60.64 20.20
N GLU A 165 39.73 60.42 19.39
CA GLU A 165 41.17 60.08 19.66
C GLU A 165 41.58 59.29 20.95
N GLU A 166 42.54 58.35 20.97
CA GLU A 166 43.91 58.28 20.37
C GLU A 166 44.32 56.82 19.95
N LYS A 167 44.99 56.56 18.81
CA LYS A 167 46.47 56.33 18.59
C LYS A 167 47.10 55.11 19.34
N THR A 168 48.01 54.28 18.80
CA THR A 168 48.85 54.32 17.57
C THR A 168 49.24 52.91 17.05
N GLU A 169 49.77 52.88 15.81
CA GLU A 169 50.48 51.88 14.98
C GLU A 169 51.40 50.84 15.69
N VAL A 170 51.89 49.73 15.08
CA VAL A 170 52.78 49.62 13.90
C VAL A 170 52.70 48.26 13.15
N ILE A 171 52.98 48.31 11.84
CA ILE A 171 52.96 47.26 10.81
C ILE A 171 54.39 46.69 10.55
N THR A 172 54.56 45.41 10.18
CA THR A 172 55.29 44.98 8.94
C THR A 172 55.25 43.47 8.65
N GLU A 173 55.17 43.16 7.35
CA GLU A 173 55.39 41.85 6.69
C GLU A 173 56.93 41.65 6.46
N GLU A 174 57.53 40.60 5.88
CA GLU A 174 57.11 39.68 4.80
C GLU A 174 57.98 38.36 4.77
N LYS A 175 57.83 37.55 3.71
CA LYS A 175 58.29 36.14 3.44
C LYS A 175 59.67 36.05 2.70
N PRO A 176 60.17 34.91 2.12
CA PRO A 176 60.06 33.44 2.38
C PRO A 176 61.40 32.62 2.26
N SER A 177 61.38 31.26 2.39
CA SER A 177 61.99 30.26 1.45
C SER A 177 62.86 29.07 2.00
N VAL A 178 62.29 27.85 1.92
CA VAL A 178 62.84 26.53 1.46
C VAL A 178 64.22 25.98 1.91
N SER A 179 64.23 24.82 2.60
CA SER A 179 64.85 23.52 2.17
C SER A 179 64.78 22.43 3.28
N ALA A 180 64.97 21.14 2.95
CA ALA A 180 64.64 19.97 3.80
C ALA A 180 65.86 19.03 4.08
N PRO A 181 65.66 17.76 4.51
CA PRO A 181 65.67 17.20 5.88
C PRO A 181 66.98 16.37 6.15
N PRO A 182 67.09 15.37 7.06
CA PRO A 182 66.25 14.92 8.19
C PRO A 182 67.01 14.72 9.53
N LYS A 183 66.27 14.48 10.64
CA LYS A 183 66.65 13.52 11.70
C LYS A 183 65.44 13.17 12.58
N GLU A 184 65.32 11.90 12.93
CA GLU A 184 64.35 11.39 13.89
C GLU A 184 64.78 11.75 15.32
N GLU A 185 63.83 12.13 16.18
CA GLU A 185 63.49 11.38 17.41
C GLU A 185 62.43 12.11 18.27
N ALA A 186 61.63 11.32 19.01
CA ALA A 186 60.84 11.72 20.18
C ALA A 186 59.88 12.94 20.06
N LYS A 187 58.83 12.83 19.23
CA LYS A 187 57.60 13.63 19.48
C LYS A 187 56.93 13.15 20.77
N LYS A 188 56.83 14.06 21.75
CA LYS A 188 55.90 13.96 22.89
C LYS A 188 54.46 13.78 22.37
N PRO A 189 53.57 13.08 23.11
CA PRO A 189 52.21 12.83 22.66
C PRO A 189 51.44 14.14 22.44
N ALA A 190 50.76 14.23 21.29
CA ALA A 190 49.85 15.33 20.99
C ALA A 190 48.60 15.26 21.88
N PRO A 191 47.95 16.40 22.20
CA PRO A 191 46.67 16.41 22.88
C PRO A 191 45.58 15.68 22.06
N PRO A 192 44.51 15.18 22.70
CA PRO A 192 43.59 14.23 22.07
C PRO A 192 42.92 14.84 20.84
N GLU A 193 43.06 14.14 19.71
CA GLU A 193 42.41 14.48 18.46
C GLU A 193 40.88 14.51 18.63
N LYS A 194 40.22 15.45 17.95
CA LYS A 194 38.76 15.44 17.90
C LYS A 194 38.33 14.22 17.10
N PRO A 195 37.33 13.44 17.55
CA PRO A 195 36.84 12.29 16.81
C PRO A 195 36.34 12.71 15.43
N GLU A 196 36.70 11.94 14.42
CA GLU A 196 36.32 12.19 13.03
C GLU A 196 34.83 11.84 12.83
N VAL A 197 34.06 12.76 12.26
CA VAL A 197 32.63 12.54 11.95
C VAL A 197 32.46 12.58 10.45
N ILE A 198 32.12 11.44 9.86
CA ILE A 198 31.85 11.30 8.42
C ILE A 198 30.33 11.17 8.20
N VAL A 199 29.80 11.92 7.24
CA VAL A 199 28.38 11.88 6.86
C VAL A 199 28.27 11.58 5.37
N ASN A 200 27.76 10.40 5.03
CA ASN A 200 27.50 9.98 3.66
C ASN A 200 25.99 10.12 3.37
N LEU A 201 25.62 11.11 2.57
CA LEU A 201 24.23 11.34 2.16
C LEU A 201 23.94 10.68 0.80
N THR A 202 22.80 9.99 0.69
CA THR A 202 22.25 9.51 -0.60
C THR A 202 20.77 9.85 -0.71
N GLY A 203 20.32 10.29 -1.89
CA GLY A 203 18.91 10.57 -2.18
C GLY A 203 18.44 12.01 -1.91
N GLY A 204 19.26 12.85 -1.27
CA GLY A 204 18.95 14.26 -1.04
C GLY A 204 20.01 14.98 -0.19
N GLU A 205 19.85 16.28 0.00
CA GLU A 205 20.69 17.10 0.90
C GLU A 205 20.02 17.27 2.26
N LEU A 206 20.82 17.28 3.32
CA LEU A 206 20.39 17.58 4.70
C LEU A 206 21.39 18.54 5.35
N PRO A 207 20.97 19.35 6.34
CA PRO A 207 21.90 20.17 7.10
C PRO A 207 22.93 19.29 7.83
N GLU A 208 24.22 19.38 7.44
CA GLU A 208 25.32 18.71 8.15
C GLU A 208 25.33 19.03 9.65
N ARG A 209 24.87 20.24 10.01
CA ARG A 209 24.68 20.70 11.39
C ARG A 209 23.81 19.76 12.24
N ALA A 210 22.79 19.13 11.65
CA ALA A 210 21.93 18.17 12.36
C ALA A 210 22.69 16.90 12.73
N PHE A 211 23.54 16.40 11.83
CA PHE A 211 24.41 15.25 12.08
C PHE A 211 25.56 15.59 13.04
N GLN A 212 26.10 16.80 12.98
CA GLN A 212 27.09 17.30 13.93
C GLN A 212 26.50 17.40 15.35
N ALA A 213 25.31 17.99 15.50
CA ALA A 213 24.61 18.07 16.80
C ALA A 213 24.30 16.67 17.37
N TYR A 214 23.88 15.74 16.51
CA TYR A 214 23.66 14.35 16.89
C TYR A 214 24.95 13.63 17.31
N ALA A 215 26.05 13.82 16.55
CA ALA A 215 27.37 13.30 16.90
C ALA A 215 27.86 13.83 18.25
N GLU A 216 27.70 15.14 18.51
CA GLU A 216 28.07 15.74 19.79
C GLU A 216 27.35 15.10 20.98
N ASP A 217 26.06 14.78 20.85
CA ASP A 217 25.30 14.14 21.93
C ASP A 217 25.73 12.69 22.16
N LEU A 218 26.11 11.96 21.11
CA LEU A 218 26.76 10.64 21.24
C LEU A 218 28.12 10.74 21.93
N LEU A 219 28.93 11.74 21.59
CA LEU A 219 30.23 11.99 22.22
C LEU A 219 30.11 12.45 23.69
N LYS A 220 29.06 13.21 24.03
CA LYS A 220 28.73 13.58 25.42
C LYS A 220 28.37 12.34 26.25
N GLU A 221 27.61 11.41 25.68
CA GLU A 221 27.26 10.16 26.38
C GLU A 221 28.46 9.21 26.48
N ALA A 222 29.30 9.10 25.45
CA ALA A 222 30.54 8.32 25.47
C ALA A 222 31.51 8.77 26.57
N LYS A 223 31.66 10.09 26.79
CA LYS A 223 32.46 10.65 27.90
C LYS A 223 31.94 10.27 29.30
N ARG A 224 30.70 9.79 29.42
CA ARG A 224 30.11 9.27 30.68
C ARG A 224 30.33 7.76 30.86
N ILE A 225 31.00 7.10 29.92
CA ILE A 225 31.40 5.70 29.98
C ILE A 225 32.88 5.67 30.38
N LYS A 226 33.16 5.06 31.53
CA LYS A 226 34.52 5.06 32.10
C LYS A 226 35.46 4.28 31.19
N GLY A 227 36.53 4.93 30.71
CA GLY A 227 37.56 4.33 29.87
C GLY A 227 37.29 4.35 28.36
N LEU A 228 36.08 4.73 27.92
CA LEU A 228 35.75 4.77 26.48
C LEU A 228 36.27 6.05 25.81
N ARG A 229 36.92 5.89 24.66
CA ARG A 229 37.27 6.96 23.73
C ARG A 229 36.73 6.62 22.34
N ILE A 230 35.89 7.48 21.78
CA ILE A 230 35.47 7.35 20.39
C ILE A 230 36.52 8.03 19.51
N ASN A 231 36.93 7.35 18.44
CA ASN A 231 37.89 7.83 17.46
C ASN A 231 37.19 8.33 16.20
N LYS A 232 36.11 7.64 15.78
CA LYS A 232 35.38 7.93 14.54
C LYS A 232 33.89 7.61 14.66
N ILE A 233 33.04 8.41 14.03
CA ILE A 233 31.61 8.14 13.85
C ILE A 233 31.29 8.33 12.36
N GLU A 234 30.70 7.32 11.73
CA GLU A 234 30.20 7.38 10.36
C GLU A 234 28.67 7.28 10.37
N PHE A 235 28.03 8.15 9.58
CA PHE A 235 26.60 8.16 9.35
C PHE A 235 26.31 7.94 7.86
N ASP A 236 25.78 6.78 7.50
CA ASP A 236 25.21 6.57 6.15
C ASP A 236 23.72 6.88 6.22
N ALA A 237 23.31 7.99 5.60
CA ALA A 237 21.92 8.45 5.60
C ALA A 237 21.34 8.42 4.19
N ASN A 238 20.28 7.63 4.01
CA ASN A 238 19.47 7.61 2.81
C ASN A 238 18.22 8.47 3.04
N VAL A 239 18.13 9.59 2.33
CA VAL A 239 17.11 10.61 2.46
C VAL A 239 15.95 10.29 1.52
N GLY A 240 14.76 10.10 2.09
CA GLY A 240 13.50 10.05 1.36
C GLY A 240 12.58 11.22 1.75
N GLU A 241 11.40 11.28 1.14
CA GLU A 241 10.41 12.33 1.42
C GLU A 241 9.95 12.27 2.90
N GLY A 242 10.42 13.22 3.72
CA GLY A 242 10.08 13.34 5.14
C GLY A 242 10.68 12.29 6.08
N VAL A 243 11.49 11.34 5.58
CA VAL A 243 12.08 10.24 6.36
C VAL A 243 13.54 10.01 5.98
N VAL A 244 14.41 9.84 6.98
CA VAL A 244 15.82 9.47 6.79
C VAL A 244 16.07 8.09 7.35
N TYR A 245 16.57 7.21 6.51
CA TYR A 245 17.06 5.91 6.93
C TYR A 245 18.54 5.99 7.26
N LEU A 246 18.89 5.61 8.48
CA LEU A 246 20.21 5.86 9.04
C LEU A 246 20.91 4.56 9.42
N ASN A 247 22.14 4.37 8.93
CA ASN A 247 23.10 3.44 9.52
C ASN A 247 24.12 4.26 10.32
N VAL A 248 24.51 3.76 11.49
CA VAL A 248 25.49 4.44 12.36
C VAL A 248 26.63 3.49 12.70
N HIS A 249 27.85 3.84 12.33
CA HIS A 249 29.05 3.07 12.65
C HIS A 249 29.94 3.88 13.60
N ILE A 250 30.16 3.38 14.82
CA ILE A 250 30.94 4.05 15.86
C ILE A 250 32.20 3.22 16.11
N TYR A 251 33.36 3.86 16.01
CA TYR A 251 34.66 3.24 16.27
C TYR A 251 35.33 3.90 17.47
N GLY A 252 35.82 3.10 18.41
CA GLY A 252 36.50 3.59 19.60
C GLY A 252 37.48 2.59 20.21
N ASN A 253 38.13 3.03 21.28
CA ASN A 253 39.03 2.23 22.11
C ASN A 253 38.60 2.33 23.57
N SER A 254 38.89 1.30 24.38
CA SER A 254 38.54 1.24 25.79
C SER A 254 39.75 0.90 26.65
N ASP A 255 40.02 1.74 27.65
CA ASP A 255 41.03 1.47 28.69
C ASP A 255 40.55 0.43 29.74
N GLY A 256 39.46 -0.31 29.46
CA GLY A 256 38.74 -1.19 30.40
C GLY A 256 38.92 -2.70 30.18
N SER A 257 38.28 -3.52 31.02
CA SER A 257 38.24 -4.97 30.83
C SER A 257 37.25 -5.37 29.72
N SER A 258 37.33 -6.61 29.22
CA SER A 258 36.36 -7.13 28.22
C SER A 258 34.90 -6.97 28.64
N ARG A 259 34.59 -7.05 29.94
CA ARG A 259 33.24 -6.79 30.48
C ARG A 259 32.85 -5.31 30.43
N ASP A 260 33.81 -4.41 30.60
CA ASP A 260 33.58 -2.97 30.48
C ASP A 260 33.37 -2.56 29.02
N ILE A 261 34.03 -3.24 28.07
CA ILE A 261 33.81 -3.11 26.63
C ILE A 261 32.36 -3.47 26.27
N GLU A 262 31.87 -4.66 26.66
CA GLU A 262 30.47 -5.04 26.41
C GLU A 262 29.44 -4.03 26.99
N ILE A 263 29.74 -3.47 28.17
CA ILE A 263 28.88 -2.47 28.83
C ILE A 263 28.93 -1.15 28.06
N ALA A 264 30.11 -0.76 27.56
CA ALA A 264 30.29 0.42 26.72
C ALA A 264 29.51 0.30 25.41
N GLU A 265 29.64 -0.82 24.69
CA GLU A 265 28.91 -1.12 23.46
C GLU A 265 27.39 -1.05 23.67
N LYS A 266 26.85 -1.80 24.64
CA LYS A 266 25.41 -1.83 24.95
C LYS A 266 24.87 -0.42 25.28
N ARG A 267 25.66 0.39 26.00
CA ARG A 267 25.29 1.76 26.35
C ARG A 267 25.37 2.72 25.15
N MET A 268 26.32 2.52 24.23
CA MET A 268 26.41 3.29 22.99
C MET A 268 25.29 2.93 21.99
N LEU A 269 24.95 1.65 21.84
CA LEU A 269 23.78 1.20 21.06
C LEU A 269 22.48 1.86 21.55
N HIS A 270 22.30 1.92 22.88
CA HIS A 270 21.18 2.65 23.49
C HIS A 270 21.27 4.16 23.25
N ALA A 271 22.47 4.76 23.31
CA ALA A 271 22.67 6.19 23.04
C ALA A 271 22.26 6.57 21.60
N VAL A 272 22.64 5.77 20.60
CA VAL A 272 22.21 5.94 19.20
C VAL A 272 20.69 6.01 19.09
N SER A 273 19.98 5.05 19.68
CA SER A 273 18.51 5.04 19.65
C SER A 273 17.88 6.21 20.42
N LYS A 274 18.48 6.61 21.55
CA LYS A 274 18.00 7.69 22.43
C LYS A 274 18.15 9.07 21.80
N TYR A 275 19.26 9.33 21.12
CA TYR A 275 19.59 10.66 20.58
C TYR A 275 19.22 10.85 19.10
N ALA A 276 18.89 9.79 18.36
CA ALA A 276 18.45 9.89 16.96
C ALA A 276 17.36 10.97 16.71
N PRO A 277 16.35 11.18 17.58
CA PRO A 277 15.35 12.25 17.40
C PRO A 277 15.90 13.69 17.34
N VAL A 278 17.19 13.93 17.61
CA VAL A 278 17.86 15.21 17.31
C VAL A 278 17.70 15.58 15.84
N LEU A 279 17.82 14.60 14.92
CA LEU A 279 17.70 14.84 13.47
C LEU A 279 16.30 15.37 13.07
N LEU A 280 15.24 14.95 13.77
CA LEU A 280 13.88 15.46 13.56
C LEU A 280 13.73 16.92 14.03
N ARG A 281 14.49 17.35 15.04
CA ARG A 281 14.43 18.73 15.57
C ARG A 281 15.25 19.71 14.74
N GLU A 282 16.41 19.28 14.25
CA GLU A 282 17.37 20.14 13.54
C GLU A 282 17.18 20.15 12.02
N ALA A 283 16.54 19.12 11.44
CA ALA A 283 16.34 19.00 9.99
C ALA A 283 14.89 18.70 9.58
N GLU A 284 13.93 18.69 10.52
CA GLU A 284 12.50 18.37 10.29
C GLU A 284 12.22 16.97 9.68
N VAL A 285 13.23 16.09 9.57
CA VAL A 285 13.11 14.77 8.95
C VAL A 285 13.12 13.66 9.99
N LYS A 286 12.17 12.72 9.87
CA LYS A 286 12.02 11.61 10.83
C LYS A 286 13.13 10.56 10.64
N PRO A 287 13.97 10.29 11.66
CA PRO A 287 15.01 9.29 11.57
C PRO A 287 14.45 7.87 11.79
N ILE A 288 14.90 6.93 10.97
CA ILE A 288 14.68 5.49 11.11
C ILE A 288 16.05 4.82 11.10
N VAL A 289 16.53 4.46 12.29
CA VAL A 289 17.77 3.69 12.45
C VAL A 289 17.57 2.29 11.85
N ARG A 290 18.33 1.96 10.81
CA ARG A 290 18.31 0.66 10.12
C ARG A 290 19.37 -0.29 10.65
N ASP A 291 20.60 0.20 10.79
CA ASP A 291 21.74 -0.55 11.30
C ASP A 291 22.56 0.28 12.30
N VAL A 292 23.17 -0.40 13.26
CA VAL A 292 24.10 0.22 14.22
C VAL A 292 25.24 -0.75 14.51
N SER A 293 26.45 -0.34 14.15
CA SER A 293 27.68 -1.03 14.56
C SER A 293 28.43 -0.17 15.57
N VAL A 294 28.88 -0.79 16.66
CA VAL A 294 29.80 -0.19 17.61
C VAL A 294 31.00 -1.13 17.70
N VAL A 295 32.17 -0.65 17.32
CA VAL A 295 33.42 -1.42 17.28
C VAL A 295 34.38 -0.79 18.28
N ILE A 296 34.72 -1.52 19.33
CA ILE A 296 35.64 -1.08 20.37
C ILE A 296 36.85 -2.02 20.39
N ASP A 297 38.06 -1.46 20.30
CA ASP A 297 39.34 -2.18 20.29
C ASP A 297 39.44 -3.33 19.26
N GLY A 298 38.77 -3.17 18.11
CA GLY A 298 38.79 -4.14 17.01
C GLY A 298 37.96 -5.41 17.25
N GLN A 299 37.20 -5.50 18.36
CA GLN A 299 36.18 -6.53 18.53
C GLN A 299 34.86 -6.04 17.91
N GLU A 300 34.46 -6.66 16.78
CA GLU A 300 33.09 -6.50 16.26
C GLU A 300 32.12 -7.35 17.08
N ILE A 301 31.57 -6.79 18.16
CA ILE A 301 30.32 -7.32 18.73
C ILE A 301 29.15 -6.64 18.01
N LYS A 302 28.90 -7.11 16.78
CA LYS A 302 27.60 -6.91 16.12
C LYS A 302 26.51 -7.43 17.08
N PRO A 303 25.40 -6.71 17.27
CA PRO A 303 24.38 -7.09 18.25
C PRO A 303 23.89 -8.52 18.02
N GLN A 304 24.24 -9.43 18.93
CA GLN A 304 23.95 -10.87 18.80
C GLN A 304 22.44 -11.16 18.66
N GLU A 305 21.57 -10.26 19.16
CA GLU A 305 20.12 -10.31 18.95
C GLU A 305 19.67 -10.22 17.48
N ILE A 306 20.51 -9.76 16.55
CA ILE A 306 20.18 -9.72 15.12
C ILE A 306 20.72 -10.96 14.40
N VAL A 307 21.94 -11.40 14.71
CA VAL A 307 22.60 -12.54 14.03
C VAL A 307 21.89 -13.87 14.32
N ASP A 308 21.28 -14.05 15.50
CA ASP A 308 20.46 -15.24 15.79
C ASP A 308 19.01 -15.13 15.26
N ARG A 309 18.49 -13.91 15.01
CA ARG A 309 17.11 -13.72 14.54
C ARG A 309 16.91 -13.90 13.04
N ASP A 310 17.98 -13.82 12.24
CA ASP A 310 17.93 -14.04 10.79
C ASP A 310 18.47 -15.41 10.35
N LYS A 311 18.83 -16.29 11.30
CA LYS A 311 19.16 -17.70 11.01
C LYS A 311 17.91 -18.47 10.57
N LYS A 312 17.83 -18.78 9.27
CA LYS A 312 16.91 -19.80 8.75
C LYS A 312 17.34 -21.19 9.24
N LYS A 313 16.56 -21.75 10.14
CA LYS A 313 16.62 -23.16 10.51
C LYS A 313 15.95 -23.98 9.41
N THR A 314 16.67 -24.97 8.90
CA THR A 314 16.12 -25.95 7.96
C THR A 314 16.26 -27.34 8.55
N GLY A 315 15.18 -28.13 8.59
CA GLY A 315 15.19 -29.43 9.23
C GLY A 315 13.91 -30.23 9.06
N ASN A 316 13.92 -31.47 9.56
CA ASN A 316 12.78 -32.37 9.48
C ASN A 316 11.82 -32.15 10.65
N VAL A 317 10.55 -31.97 10.33
CA VAL A 317 9.45 -31.75 11.30
C VAL A 317 8.93 -33.09 11.85
N THR A 318 9.04 -34.16 11.06
CA THR A 318 8.67 -35.54 11.41
C THR A 318 9.91 -36.43 11.54
N LYS A 319 9.88 -37.40 12.47
CA LYS A 319 10.96 -38.40 12.62
C LYS A 319 11.24 -39.17 11.32
N ASP A 320 10.20 -39.44 10.54
CA ASP A 320 10.24 -40.13 9.24
C ASP A 320 10.92 -39.33 8.10
N GLY A 321 11.27 -38.05 8.33
CA GLY A 321 11.82 -37.18 7.28
C GLY A 321 10.85 -36.78 6.16
N ARG A 322 9.57 -37.19 6.22
CA ARG A 322 8.54 -36.88 5.21
C ARG A 322 8.21 -35.39 5.12
N ILE A 323 8.19 -34.68 6.25
CA ILE A 323 7.94 -33.24 6.31
C ILE A 323 9.25 -32.52 6.66
N SER A 324 9.68 -31.62 5.79
CA SER A 324 10.82 -30.71 5.99
C SER A 324 10.34 -29.26 5.99
N LEU A 325 10.95 -28.42 6.82
CA LEU A 325 10.60 -27.01 6.99
C LEU A 325 11.89 -26.17 6.94
N SER A 326 11.82 -25.01 6.29
CA SER A 326 12.81 -23.93 6.34
C SER A 326 12.13 -22.64 6.79
N VAL A 327 12.52 -22.12 7.96
CA VAL A 327 11.97 -20.89 8.55
C VAL A 327 12.95 -20.28 9.54
N LEU A 328 12.79 -19.01 9.89
CA LEU A 328 13.52 -18.37 10.99
C LEU A 328 13.40 -19.18 12.30
N GLU A 329 14.50 -19.29 13.05
CA GLU A 329 14.54 -20.09 14.27
C GLU A 329 13.57 -19.60 15.36
N ASP A 330 13.30 -18.29 15.42
CA ASP A 330 12.38 -17.66 16.40
C ASP A 330 10.93 -18.19 16.31
N VAL A 331 10.47 -18.51 15.09
CA VAL A 331 9.11 -19.01 14.85
C VAL A 331 9.04 -20.50 14.50
N TRP A 332 10.18 -21.21 14.54
CA TRP A 332 10.27 -22.64 14.23
C TRP A 332 9.20 -23.50 14.94
N PRO A 333 8.93 -23.36 16.26
CA PRO A 333 7.92 -24.18 16.94
C PRO A 333 6.54 -24.04 16.31
N TYR A 334 6.12 -22.80 16.01
CA TYR A 334 4.80 -22.48 15.45
C TYR A 334 4.62 -23.05 14.04
N PHE A 335 5.60 -22.81 13.15
CA PHE A 335 5.54 -23.35 11.78
C PHE A 335 5.74 -24.86 11.72
N SER A 336 6.45 -25.47 12.68
CA SER A 336 6.56 -26.94 12.78
C SER A 336 5.25 -27.60 13.21
N ALA A 337 4.47 -26.97 14.09
CA ALA A 337 3.13 -27.44 14.46
C ALA A 337 2.16 -27.28 13.27
N TYR A 338 2.14 -26.09 12.65
CA TYR A 338 1.39 -25.79 11.43
C TYR A 338 1.62 -26.82 10.32
N ALA A 339 2.89 -27.11 10.00
CA ALA A 339 3.24 -28.06 8.94
C ALA A 339 2.73 -29.48 9.23
N ARG A 340 2.69 -29.92 10.51
CA ARG A 340 2.08 -31.21 10.87
C ARG A 340 0.58 -31.19 10.66
N THR A 341 -0.13 -30.18 11.19
CA THR A 341 -1.59 -30.07 11.08
C THR A 341 -2.05 -30.03 9.62
N VAL A 342 -1.38 -29.22 8.78
CA VAL A 342 -1.67 -29.11 7.34
C VAL A 342 -1.52 -30.46 6.63
N ILE A 343 -0.43 -31.21 6.89
CA ILE A 343 -0.22 -32.51 6.25
C ILE A 343 -1.18 -33.58 6.77
N THR A 344 -1.48 -33.61 8.08
CA THR A 344 -2.50 -34.52 8.63
C THR A 344 -3.89 -34.25 8.03
N GLU A 345 -4.25 -33.00 7.79
CA GLU A 345 -5.53 -32.68 7.14
C GLU A 345 -5.54 -33.00 5.64
N LEU A 346 -4.42 -32.83 4.94
CA LEU A 346 -4.25 -33.29 3.56
C LEU A 346 -4.34 -34.83 3.42
N GLU A 347 -3.71 -35.57 4.34
CA GLU A 347 -3.86 -37.03 4.44
C GLU A 347 -5.34 -37.41 4.74
N GLY A 348 -6.02 -36.66 5.62
CA GLY A 348 -7.46 -36.81 5.89
C GLY A 348 -8.37 -36.49 4.70
N ALA A 349 -7.94 -35.62 3.79
CA ALA A 349 -8.63 -35.29 2.54
C ALA A 349 -8.36 -36.31 1.40
N GLY A 350 -7.64 -37.41 1.65
CA GLY A 350 -7.37 -38.46 0.66
C GLY A 350 -6.11 -38.22 -0.19
N VAL A 351 -5.20 -37.35 0.26
CA VAL A 351 -3.91 -37.09 -0.41
C VAL A 351 -2.77 -37.69 0.41
N ARG A 352 -2.24 -38.84 -0.01
CA ARG A 352 -1.17 -39.52 0.74
C ARG A 352 0.17 -38.85 0.48
N VAL A 353 0.61 -38.00 1.42
CA VAL A 353 1.83 -37.20 1.26
C VAL A 353 3.09 -38.05 1.47
N LYS A 354 3.88 -38.23 0.41
CA LYS A 354 5.18 -38.90 0.46
C LYS A 354 6.30 -37.98 0.94
N LYS A 355 6.31 -36.74 0.45
CA LYS A 355 7.28 -35.71 0.84
C LYS A 355 6.62 -34.33 0.79
N ALA A 356 6.86 -33.49 1.78
CA ALA A 356 6.44 -32.09 1.79
C ALA A 356 7.58 -31.20 2.30
N TYR A 357 7.81 -30.10 1.60
CA TYR A 357 8.79 -29.07 1.94
C TYR A 357 8.10 -27.71 2.04
N PHE A 358 8.22 -27.08 3.21
CA PHE A 358 7.71 -25.75 3.49
C PHE A 358 8.88 -24.76 3.52
N ASP A 359 8.95 -23.82 2.58
CA ASP A 359 9.87 -22.67 2.62
C ASP A 359 9.09 -21.42 3.03
N VAL A 360 9.32 -20.98 4.27
CA VAL A 360 8.72 -19.77 4.84
C VAL A 360 9.72 -18.62 4.70
N ARG A 361 9.30 -17.55 4.03
CA ARG A 361 10.10 -16.33 3.80
C ARG A 361 9.52 -15.15 4.56
N GLY A 362 10.31 -14.10 4.74
CA GLY A 362 9.89 -12.90 5.47
C GLY A 362 10.15 -12.96 6.98
N ARG A 363 9.68 -11.94 7.72
CA ARG A 363 10.00 -11.69 9.14
C ARG A 363 8.90 -10.94 9.89
N ARG A 364 8.44 -9.79 9.35
CA ARG A 364 7.25 -9.06 9.84
C ARG A 364 5.98 -9.64 9.25
N GLU A 365 6.03 -9.92 7.96
CA GLU A 365 5.06 -10.70 7.20
C GLU A 365 5.75 -11.99 6.77
N PHE A 366 5.00 -13.09 6.71
CA PHE A 366 5.53 -14.40 6.31
C PHE A 366 4.85 -14.89 5.03
N GLU A 367 5.65 -15.36 4.08
CA GLU A 367 5.18 -15.99 2.85
C GLU A 367 5.45 -17.50 2.92
N ILE A 368 4.40 -18.31 2.89
CA ILE A 368 4.51 -19.76 2.87
C ILE A 368 4.56 -20.25 1.42
N ASN A 369 5.59 -21.02 1.10
CA ASN A 369 5.70 -21.79 -0.14
C ASN A 369 5.69 -23.27 0.20
N LEU A 370 4.82 -24.05 -0.45
CA LEU A 370 4.74 -25.50 -0.30
C LEU A 370 5.20 -26.18 -1.60
N SER A 371 6.11 -27.14 -1.48
CA SER A 371 6.39 -28.13 -2.52
C SER A 371 6.08 -29.51 -1.96
N MET A 372 5.13 -30.24 -2.54
CA MET A 372 4.69 -31.53 -2.05
C MET A 372 4.57 -32.60 -3.14
N VAL A 373 4.91 -33.84 -2.78
CA VAL A 373 4.73 -35.05 -3.58
C VAL A 373 3.68 -35.91 -2.91
N GLY A 374 2.55 -36.13 -3.57
CA GLY A 374 1.39 -36.86 -3.04
C GLY A 374 0.94 -37.98 -3.96
N GLU A 375 0.52 -39.11 -3.38
CA GLU A 375 -0.22 -40.16 -4.09
C GLU A 375 -1.71 -39.93 -3.88
N THR A 376 -2.46 -39.81 -4.97
CA THR A 376 -3.92 -39.69 -4.95
C THR A 376 -4.50 -39.98 -6.34
N GLU A 377 -5.77 -40.35 -6.38
CA GLU A 377 -6.55 -40.55 -7.61
C GLU A 377 -7.11 -39.22 -8.16
N MET A 378 -6.96 -38.13 -7.41
CA MET A 378 -7.44 -36.80 -7.75
C MET A 378 -6.52 -36.07 -8.73
N THR A 379 -7.07 -35.17 -9.55
CA THR A 379 -6.27 -34.34 -10.47
C THR A 379 -5.40 -33.32 -9.72
N LYS A 380 -4.20 -33.01 -10.25
CA LYS A 380 -3.26 -32.02 -9.68
C LYS A 380 -3.94 -30.71 -9.29
N GLU A 381 -4.80 -30.16 -10.15
CA GLU A 381 -5.56 -28.94 -9.89
C GLU A 381 -6.50 -29.01 -8.68
N THR A 382 -7.09 -30.19 -8.43
CA THR A 382 -7.99 -30.38 -7.27
C THR A 382 -7.19 -30.50 -5.98
N VAL A 383 -6.03 -31.18 -6.03
CA VAL A 383 -5.10 -31.28 -4.90
C VAL A 383 -4.50 -29.91 -4.55
N GLU A 384 -4.09 -29.13 -5.55
CA GLU A 384 -3.61 -27.75 -5.37
C GLU A 384 -4.67 -26.85 -4.70
N ARG A 385 -5.95 -26.99 -5.08
CA ARG A 385 -7.05 -26.25 -4.47
C ARG A 385 -7.24 -26.63 -3.00
N ILE A 386 -7.33 -27.93 -2.71
CA ILE A 386 -7.49 -28.45 -1.34
C ILE A 386 -6.29 -28.03 -0.46
N ALA A 387 -5.06 -28.14 -0.99
CA ALA A 387 -3.87 -27.67 -0.29
C ALA A 387 -3.91 -26.15 -0.04
N ARG A 388 -4.32 -25.35 -1.03
CA ARG A 388 -4.45 -23.88 -0.90
C ARG A 388 -5.46 -23.48 0.17
N ASP A 389 -6.62 -24.13 0.21
CA ASP A 389 -7.68 -23.83 1.17
C ASP A 389 -7.25 -24.20 2.60
N ILE A 390 -6.68 -25.39 2.79
CA ILE A 390 -6.12 -25.85 4.07
C ILE A 390 -5.00 -24.90 4.54
N LEU A 391 -4.00 -24.64 3.69
CA LEU A 391 -2.88 -23.74 4.00
C LEU A 391 -3.37 -22.34 4.39
N THR A 392 -4.32 -21.77 3.64
CA THR A 392 -4.81 -20.39 3.83
C THR A 392 -5.61 -20.25 5.12
N ARG A 393 -6.45 -21.25 5.46
CA ARG A 393 -7.19 -21.25 6.74
C ARG A 393 -6.23 -21.32 7.92
N HIS A 394 -5.33 -22.31 7.94
CA HIS A 394 -4.35 -22.45 9.03
C HIS A 394 -3.38 -21.26 9.11
N ALA A 395 -3.04 -20.62 7.98
CA ALA A 395 -2.17 -19.44 7.96
C ALA A 395 -2.83 -18.22 8.61
N ARG A 396 -4.14 -18.04 8.41
CA ARG A 396 -4.93 -17.00 9.09
C ARG A 396 -5.03 -17.25 10.60
N GLU A 397 -5.21 -18.50 11.02
CA GLU A 397 -5.26 -18.89 12.43
C GLU A 397 -3.89 -18.72 13.12
N LEU A 398 -2.81 -19.14 12.45
CA LEU A 398 -1.44 -18.95 12.90
C LEU A 398 -1.09 -17.46 13.00
N GLY A 399 -1.43 -16.66 11.98
CA GLY A 399 -1.17 -15.22 11.94
C GLY A 399 -1.87 -14.45 13.05
N ARG A 400 -3.11 -14.82 13.38
CA ARG A 400 -3.83 -14.31 14.57
C ARG A 400 -3.10 -14.67 15.86
N SER A 401 -2.60 -15.89 15.97
CA SER A 401 -1.92 -16.42 17.17
C SER A 401 -0.58 -15.74 17.43
N ILE A 402 0.23 -15.50 16.38
CA ILE A 402 1.56 -14.87 16.49
C ILE A 402 1.56 -13.35 16.23
N LYS A 403 0.39 -12.75 15.98
CA LYS A 403 0.20 -11.32 15.61
C LYS A 403 1.09 -10.86 14.45
N ARG A 404 1.27 -11.70 13.43
CA ARG A 404 2.00 -11.37 12.18
C ARG A 404 1.14 -11.72 10.97
N TYR A 405 1.31 -10.98 9.86
CA TYR A 405 0.61 -11.30 8.61
C TYR A 405 1.25 -12.53 7.96
N ILE A 406 0.44 -13.44 7.44
CA ILE A 406 0.91 -14.68 6.80
C ILE A 406 0.13 -14.89 5.50
N THR A 407 0.84 -15.02 4.38
CA THR A 407 0.30 -15.29 3.06
C THR A 407 0.77 -16.66 2.56
N VAL A 408 0.02 -17.23 1.61
CA VAL A 408 0.38 -18.46 0.91
C VAL A 408 0.63 -18.08 -0.54
N HIS A 409 1.87 -18.21 -1.00
CA HIS A 409 2.29 -17.69 -2.30
C HIS A 409 2.31 -18.81 -3.36
N ASN A 410 3.33 -19.68 -3.32
CA ASN A 410 3.45 -20.80 -4.23
C ASN A 410 3.06 -22.14 -3.59
N ILE A 411 2.37 -22.98 -4.37
CA ILE A 411 2.01 -24.35 -4.01
C ILE A 411 2.29 -25.20 -5.24
N ASP A 412 3.35 -25.99 -5.19
CA ASP A 412 3.66 -26.96 -6.23
C ASP A 412 3.36 -28.38 -5.74
N VAL A 413 2.57 -29.10 -6.52
CA VAL A 413 2.10 -30.46 -6.20
C VAL A 413 2.53 -31.41 -7.30
N GLU A 414 3.35 -32.40 -6.97
CA GLU A 414 3.58 -33.55 -7.84
C GLU A 414 2.63 -34.68 -7.44
N VAL A 415 1.67 -35.01 -8.31
CA VAL A 415 0.77 -36.15 -8.11
C VAL A 415 1.38 -37.38 -8.74
N LEU A 416 1.73 -38.36 -7.91
CA LEU A 416 2.11 -39.70 -8.35
C LEU A 416 0.84 -40.55 -8.45
N THR A 417 0.31 -40.73 -9.67
CA THR A 417 -0.72 -41.74 -9.91
C THR A 417 -0.13 -43.13 -9.64
N PRO A 418 -0.77 -43.98 -8.82
CA PRO A 418 -0.24 -45.30 -8.51
C PRO A 418 -0.09 -46.14 -9.78
N ALA A 419 1.13 -46.56 -10.08
CA ALA A 419 1.42 -47.36 -11.27
C ALA A 419 0.75 -48.73 -11.15
N VAL A 420 -0.27 -48.96 -11.98
CA VAL A 420 -0.98 -50.25 -12.06
C VAL A 420 -0.01 -51.29 -12.60
N VAL A 421 0.55 -52.10 -11.70
CA VAL A 421 1.24 -53.33 -12.06
C VAL A 421 0.19 -54.31 -12.61
N LYS A 422 0.07 -54.35 -13.94
CA LYS A 422 -0.76 -55.34 -14.65
C LYS A 422 -0.16 -56.75 -14.48
N ALA A 423 -0.50 -57.47 -13.41
CA ALA A 423 -0.39 -58.92 -13.36
C ALA A 423 -1.28 -59.57 -12.27
N ALA A 424 -2.22 -60.39 -12.74
CA ALA A 424 -2.80 -61.57 -12.07
C ALA A 424 -3.69 -61.44 -10.82
N LYS A 425 -4.87 -62.07 -10.98
CA LYS A 425 -5.78 -62.68 -9.99
C LYS A 425 -6.70 -61.80 -9.14
N GLU A 426 -7.99 -62.06 -9.36
CA GLU A 426 -9.12 -61.71 -8.51
C GLU A 426 -8.96 -62.30 -7.10
N ALA A 427 -9.21 -61.47 -6.09
CA ALA A 427 -9.86 -61.84 -4.83
C ALA A 427 -10.38 -60.56 -4.15
N PRO A 428 -11.67 -60.46 -3.79
CA PRO A 428 -12.22 -59.24 -3.21
C PRO A 428 -11.84 -59.12 -1.72
N LYS A 429 -11.64 -57.88 -1.24
CA LYS A 429 -11.58 -57.60 0.21
C LYS A 429 -12.51 -56.46 0.62
N ALA A 430 -13.64 -56.88 1.20
CA ALA A 430 -14.30 -56.26 2.35
C ALA A 430 -14.54 -54.73 2.31
N THR A 431 -15.62 -54.33 1.65
CA THR A 431 -16.38 -53.14 2.05
C THR A 431 -17.12 -53.40 3.37
N SER A 432 -17.22 -52.37 4.21
CA SER A 432 -17.95 -52.42 5.49
C SER A 432 -19.44 -52.75 5.27
N SER A 433 -19.96 -53.74 6.00
CA SER A 433 -21.31 -54.31 5.79
C SER A 433 -22.44 -53.29 5.82
N LYS A 434 -22.29 -52.21 6.61
CA LYS A 434 -23.27 -51.12 6.69
C LYS A 434 -23.36 -50.27 5.42
N ALA A 435 -22.26 -50.11 4.67
CA ALA A 435 -22.26 -49.31 3.44
C ALA A 435 -22.97 -50.05 2.29
N SER A 436 -22.77 -51.37 2.18
CA SER A 436 -23.50 -52.22 1.24
C SER A 436 -25.00 -52.31 1.58
N GLU A 437 -25.36 -52.40 2.87
CA GLU A 437 -26.77 -52.38 3.29
C GLU A 437 -27.47 -51.04 2.98
N ILE A 438 -26.76 -49.91 3.13
CA ILE A 438 -27.31 -48.58 2.80
C ILE A 438 -27.48 -48.43 1.28
N LEU A 439 -26.51 -48.87 0.47
CA LEU A 439 -26.63 -48.84 -0.99
C LEU A 439 -27.74 -49.75 -1.51
N ALA A 440 -27.87 -50.96 -0.98
CA ALA A 440 -28.97 -51.87 -1.33
C ALA A 440 -30.35 -51.32 -0.93
N LYS A 441 -30.46 -50.70 0.26
CA LYS A 441 -31.70 -50.00 0.67
C LYS A 441 -32.00 -48.79 -0.21
N LYS A 442 -30.99 -48.07 -0.70
CA LYS A 442 -31.16 -46.95 -1.62
C LYS A 442 -31.66 -47.41 -2.99
N GLU A 443 -31.10 -48.46 -3.57
CA GLU A 443 -31.60 -49.03 -4.83
C GLU A 443 -33.04 -49.58 -4.70
N LEU A 444 -33.40 -50.16 -3.54
CA LEU A 444 -34.76 -50.61 -3.28
C LEU A 444 -35.73 -49.42 -3.17
N LEU A 445 -35.36 -48.36 -2.45
CA LEU A 445 -36.15 -47.13 -2.37
C LEU A 445 -36.27 -46.42 -3.73
N GLU A 446 -35.21 -46.41 -4.55
CA GLU A 446 -35.26 -45.84 -5.91
C GLU A 446 -36.22 -46.63 -6.80
N LYS A 447 -36.24 -47.97 -6.71
CA LYS A 447 -37.19 -48.83 -7.42
C LYS A 447 -38.62 -48.71 -6.89
N GLU A 448 -38.83 -48.57 -5.58
CA GLU A 448 -40.15 -48.31 -5.00
C GLU A 448 -40.67 -46.93 -5.42
N VAL A 449 -39.84 -45.89 -5.42
CA VAL A 449 -40.19 -44.56 -5.92
C VAL A 449 -40.50 -44.60 -7.43
N GLU A 450 -39.72 -45.31 -8.23
CA GLU A 450 -39.99 -45.48 -9.67
C GLU A 450 -41.31 -46.24 -9.91
N GLN A 451 -41.63 -47.25 -9.10
CA GLN A 451 -42.91 -47.95 -9.15
C GLN A 451 -44.09 -47.08 -8.69
N LEU A 452 -43.93 -46.28 -7.64
CA LEU A 452 -44.95 -45.35 -7.16
C LEU A 452 -45.22 -44.23 -8.18
N LEU A 453 -44.18 -43.73 -8.87
CA LEU A 453 -44.31 -42.74 -9.95
C LEU A 453 -45.04 -43.32 -11.17
N LYS A 454 -44.74 -44.57 -11.55
CA LYS A 454 -45.47 -45.28 -12.62
C LYS A 454 -46.92 -45.62 -12.23
N GLN A 455 -47.18 -46.00 -10.98
CA GLN A 455 -48.54 -46.22 -10.48
C GLN A 455 -49.36 -44.92 -10.38
N ALA A 456 -48.70 -43.77 -10.23
CA ALA A 456 -49.34 -42.45 -10.26
C ALA A 456 -49.64 -41.94 -11.68
N GLY A 457 -49.21 -42.64 -12.75
CA GLY A 457 -49.53 -42.29 -14.13
C GLY A 457 -48.82 -41.04 -14.66
N ILE A 458 -47.63 -40.70 -14.13
CA ILE A 458 -46.91 -39.45 -14.44
C ILE A 458 -45.77 -39.69 -15.45
N ASP A 459 -46.10 -40.17 -16.66
CA ASP A 459 -45.10 -40.43 -17.71
C ASP A 459 -44.74 -39.17 -18.56
N GLU A 460 -45.44 -38.04 -18.39
CA GLU A 460 -45.25 -36.84 -19.24
C GLU A 460 -44.25 -35.78 -18.70
N LEU A 461 -43.74 -35.91 -17.47
CA LEU A 461 -42.84 -34.90 -16.89
C LEU A 461 -41.35 -35.05 -17.25
N ALA A 462 -40.91 -36.21 -17.75
CA ALA A 462 -39.50 -36.43 -18.14
C ALA A 462 -38.95 -35.35 -19.11
N PRO A 463 -39.59 -35.05 -20.26
CA PRO A 463 -39.09 -33.99 -21.17
C PRO A 463 -39.16 -32.60 -20.52
N LEU A 464 -40.23 -32.29 -19.78
CA LEU A 464 -40.40 -31.00 -19.09
C LEU A 464 -39.35 -30.76 -18.00
N THR A 465 -38.87 -31.82 -17.33
CA THR A 465 -37.77 -31.70 -16.36
C THR A 465 -36.41 -31.52 -17.01
N GLU A 466 -36.15 -32.10 -18.18
CA GLU A 466 -34.90 -31.85 -18.92
C GLU A 466 -34.86 -30.44 -19.55
N GLU A 467 -35.97 -29.98 -20.12
CA GLU A 467 -36.04 -28.63 -20.70
C GLU A 467 -35.94 -27.54 -19.63
N LYS A 468 -36.69 -27.65 -18.52
CA LYS A 468 -36.55 -26.70 -17.41
C LYS A 468 -35.20 -26.77 -16.71
N ARG A 469 -34.54 -27.93 -16.73
CA ARG A 469 -33.16 -28.06 -16.25
C ARG A 469 -32.17 -27.36 -17.17
N LYS A 470 -32.32 -27.47 -18.50
CA LYS A 470 -31.52 -26.73 -19.47
C LYS A 470 -31.74 -25.22 -19.35
N GLU A 471 -32.99 -24.74 -19.22
CA GLU A 471 -33.27 -23.32 -18.95
C GLU A 471 -32.62 -22.85 -17.63
N ALA A 472 -32.70 -23.65 -16.55
CA ALA A 472 -32.07 -23.30 -15.28
C ALA A 472 -30.53 -23.29 -15.35
N GLU A 473 -29.93 -24.25 -16.06
CA GLU A 473 -28.48 -24.32 -16.29
C GLU A 473 -28.01 -23.14 -17.17
N GLU A 474 -28.76 -22.78 -18.22
CA GLU A 474 -28.49 -21.59 -19.06
C GLU A 474 -28.66 -20.27 -18.29
N ALA A 475 -29.70 -20.15 -17.44
CA ALA A 475 -29.91 -18.96 -16.62
C ALA A 475 -28.80 -18.79 -15.57
N MET A 476 -28.36 -19.89 -14.94
CA MET A 476 -27.21 -19.87 -14.02
C MET A 476 -25.88 -19.59 -14.74
N LEU A 477 -25.71 -20.03 -15.98
CA LEU A 477 -24.53 -19.69 -16.79
C LEU A 477 -24.54 -18.20 -17.17
N LYS A 478 -25.65 -17.67 -17.70
CA LYS A 478 -25.79 -16.24 -18.03
C LYS A 478 -25.47 -15.34 -16.83
N GLY A 479 -26.01 -15.66 -15.65
CA GLY A 479 -25.74 -14.92 -14.40
C GLY A 479 -24.29 -14.94 -13.92
N ARG A 480 -23.43 -15.82 -14.44
CA ARG A 480 -21.97 -15.82 -14.18
C ARG A 480 -21.17 -15.20 -15.33
N ILE A 481 -21.69 -15.27 -16.57
CA ILE A 481 -21.00 -14.81 -17.78
C ILE A 481 -20.92 -13.28 -17.84
N GLU A 482 -22.00 -12.56 -17.51
CA GLU A 482 -21.98 -11.08 -17.51
C GLU A 482 -20.95 -10.50 -16.52
N PRO A 483 -20.91 -10.89 -15.22
CA PRO A 483 -19.85 -10.48 -14.30
C PRO A 483 -18.44 -10.86 -14.77
N ALA A 484 -18.26 -12.04 -15.37
CA ALA A 484 -16.97 -12.47 -15.89
C ALA A 484 -16.51 -11.60 -17.08
N ILE A 485 -17.43 -11.20 -17.96
CA ILE A 485 -17.16 -10.34 -19.11
C ILE A 485 -16.82 -8.91 -18.67
N ASP A 486 -17.51 -8.35 -17.68
CA ASP A 486 -17.17 -7.02 -17.15
C ASP A 486 -15.85 -7.01 -16.37
N ALA A 487 -15.57 -8.07 -15.60
CA ALA A 487 -14.26 -8.27 -14.97
C ALA A 487 -13.14 -8.41 -16.01
N LEU A 488 -13.36 -9.17 -17.08
CA LEU A 488 -12.42 -9.34 -18.20
C LEU A 488 -12.13 -7.99 -18.88
N LYS A 489 -13.17 -7.23 -19.22
CA LYS A 489 -13.05 -5.91 -19.85
C LYS A 489 -12.25 -4.95 -18.97
N THR A 490 -12.55 -4.92 -17.67
CA THR A 490 -11.90 -4.03 -16.69
C THR A 490 -10.43 -4.40 -16.49
N ARG A 491 -10.11 -5.69 -16.34
CA ARG A 491 -8.72 -6.14 -16.16
C ARG A 491 -7.86 -5.99 -17.40
N ILE A 492 -8.38 -6.32 -18.59
CA ILE A 492 -7.65 -6.04 -19.84
C ILE A 492 -7.39 -4.53 -19.95
N HIS A 493 -8.40 -3.69 -19.70
CA HIS A 493 -8.25 -2.23 -19.76
C HIS A 493 -7.23 -1.67 -18.73
N ALA A 494 -7.09 -2.29 -17.55
CA ALA A 494 -6.06 -1.94 -16.58
C ALA A 494 -4.66 -2.37 -17.05
N GLU A 495 -4.51 -3.63 -17.44
CA GLU A 495 -3.26 -4.22 -17.92
C GLU A 495 -2.70 -3.53 -19.17
N MET A 496 -3.57 -3.20 -20.15
CA MET A 496 -3.15 -2.51 -21.37
C MET A 496 -2.59 -1.10 -21.12
N LYS A 497 -2.92 -0.45 -20.01
CA LYS A 497 -2.35 0.85 -19.62
C LYS A 497 -0.96 0.74 -19.00
N LEU A 498 -0.55 -0.44 -18.52
CA LEU A 498 0.74 -0.67 -17.88
C LEU A 498 1.84 -1.05 -18.88
N ILE A 499 1.50 -1.21 -20.16
CA ILE A 499 2.45 -1.61 -21.21
C ILE A 499 3.34 -0.40 -21.55
N PRO A 500 4.66 -0.48 -21.34
CA PRO A 500 5.53 0.67 -21.52
C PRO A 500 5.72 1.05 -22.99
N ARG A 501 5.93 2.35 -23.26
CA ARG A 501 6.19 2.93 -24.60
C ARG A 501 5.00 2.89 -25.58
N VAL A 502 3.79 2.60 -25.08
CA VAL A 502 2.53 2.74 -25.83
C VAL A 502 1.44 3.36 -24.96
N THR A 503 0.78 4.38 -25.47
CA THR A 503 -0.43 4.92 -24.84
C THR A 503 -1.64 4.13 -25.33
N PHE A 504 -2.24 3.31 -24.46
CA PHE A 504 -3.52 2.65 -24.76
C PHE A 504 -4.63 3.70 -25.02
N LYS A 505 -5.40 3.50 -26.11
CA LYS A 505 -6.49 4.42 -26.52
C LYS A 505 -7.88 3.86 -26.27
N TRP A 506 -8.17 2.66 -26.77
CA TRP A 506 -9.48 2.02 -26.59
C TRP A 506 -9.41 0.50 -26.77
N LEU A 507 -10.38 -0.18 -26.18
CA LEU A 507 -10.62 -1.62 -26.26
C LEU A 507 -12.08 -1.84 -26.67
N LYS A 508 -12.29 -2.59 -27.75
CA LYS A 508 -13.59 -3.13 -28.13
C LYS A 508 -13.55 -4.63 -27.90
N MET A 509 -14.55 -5.13 -27.19
CA MET A 509 -14.66 -6.55 -26.86
C MET A 509 -16.09 -7.01 -27.13
N ASN A 510 -16.25 -7.91 -28.09
CA ASN A 510 -17.51 -8.59 -28.35
C ASN A 510 -17.41 -10.02 -27.78
N HIS A 511 -18.53 -10.60 -27.38
CA HIS A 511 -18.57 -11.99 -26.92
C HIS A 511 -19.78 -12.72 -27.50
N GLU A 512 -19.64 -14.02 -27.70
CA GLU A 512 -20.70 -14.92 -28.13
C GLU A 512 -20.59 -16.21 -27.31
N ILE A 513 -21.72 -16.68 -26.76
CA ILE A 513 -21.77 -17.92 -25.98
C ILE A 513 -21.98 -19.07 -26.96
N ARG A 514 -21.08 -20.06 -26.96
CA ARG A 514 -21.25 -21.29 -27.74
C ARG A 514 -21.12 -22.49 -26.80
N ASP A 515 -22.20 -23.24 -26.67
CA ASP A 515 -22.35 -24.35 -25.73
C ASP A 515 -22.06 -23.90 -24.28
N SER A 516 -20.89 -24.27 -23.74
CA SER A 516 -20.41 -23.89 -22.40
C SER A 516 -19.15 -22.99 -22.42
N THR A 517 -18.77 -22.48 -23.60
CA THR A 517 -17.58 -21.66 -23.79
C THR A 517 -17.95 -20.27 -24.31
N VAL A 518 -17.46 -19.24 -23.63
CA VAL A 518 -17.62 -17.85 -24.06
C VAL A 518 -16.51 -17.51 -25.04
N MET A 519 -16.87 -17.33 -26.31
CA MET A 519 -15.94 -16.94 -27.36
C MET A 519 -15.86 -15.41 -27.42
N VAL A 520 -14.65 -14.86 -27.33
CA VAL A 520 -14.42 -13.42 -27.25
C VAL A 520 -13.61 -12.94 -28.45
N ASP A 521 -14.09 -11.86 -29.06
CA ASP A 521 -13.39 -11.11 -30.12
C ASP A 521 -12.89 -9.78 -29.54
N ILE A 522 -11.57 -9.57 -29.59
CA ILE A 522 -10.90 -8.43 -28.95
C ILE A 522 -10.22 -7.57 -30.01
N GLU A 523 -10.55 -6.28 -30.05
CA GLU A 523 -9.85 -5.27 -30.84
C GLU A 523 -9.32 -4.18 -29.90
N ALA A 524 -8.02 -3.93 -29.94
CA ALA A 524 -7.36 -2.95 -29.07
C ALA A 524 -6.52 -1.98 -29.90
N SER A 525 -6.58 -0.68 -29.55
CA SER A 525 -5.83 0.36 -30.23
C SER A 525 -4.90 1.11 -29.27
N PHE A 526 -3.68 1.32 -29.74
CA PHE A 526 -2.57 1.92 -29.02
C PHE A 526 -1.92 2.98 -29.90
N LEU A 527 -1.46 4.06 -29.28
CA LEU A 527 -0.58 5.04 -29.89
C LEU A 527 0.85 4.74 -29.46
N ARG A 528 1.80 4.72 -30.38
CA ARG A 528 3.22 4.53 -30.08
C ARG A 528 3.79 5.81 -29.48
N GLU A 529 4.52 5.67 -28.38
CA GLU A 529 5.25 6.80 -27.80
C GLU A 529 6.64 6.89 -28.42
N GLU A 530 6.87 7.94 -29.21
CA GLU A 530 8.19 8.27 -29.74
C GLU A 530 9.06 8.90 -28.62
N THR A 531 9.57 8.06 -27.72
CA THR A 531 10.56 8.49 -26.74
C THR A 531 11.88 8.81 -27.44
N GLY A 532 12.08 10.07 -27.81
CA GLY A 532 13.36 10.58 -28.29
C GLY A 532 14.43 10.40 -27.21
N GLY A 533 15.43 9.55 -27.49
CA GLY A 533 16.57 9.37 -26.59
C GLY A 533 17.47 10.61 -26.58
N LEU A 534 18.13 10.87 -25.44
CA LEU A 534 19.10 11.96 -25.21
C LEU A 534 20.27 12.03 -26.22
N PHE A 535 20.41 11.04 -27.11
CA PHE A 535 21.46 10.95 -28.14
C PHE A 535 20.92 10.70 -29.56
N GLY A 536 19.62 10.92 -29.82
CA GLY A 536 19.04 10.79 -31.17
C GLY A 536 18.97 9.36 -31.74
N SER A 537 19.49 8.36 -31.03
CA SER A 537 19.34 6.95 -31.37
C SER A 537 17.96 6.44 -30.96
N PHE A 538 17.06 6.33 -31.94
CA PHE A 538 15.75 5.70 -31.78
C PHE A 538 15.92 4.21 -31.43
N SER A 539 16.03 3.89 -30.13
CA SER A 539 15.91 2.51 -29.61
C SER A 539 14.46 2.04 -29.65
N GLY A 540 13.88 2.06 -30.85
CA GLY A 540 12.52 1.62 -31.11
C GLY A 540 12.39 0.14 -30.81
N VAL A 541 11.62 -0.20 -29.77
CA VAL A 541 11.13 -1.57 -29.59
C VAL A 541 10.35 -1.94 -30.86
N SER A 542 10.61 -3.12 -31.41
CA SER A 542 9.93 -3.56 -32.63
C SER A 542 8.42 -3.71 -32.37
N GLU A 543 7.61 -3.31 -33.33
CA GLU A 543 6.14 -3.44 -33.24
C GLU A 543 5.70 -4.89 -33.03
N SER A 544 6.46 -5.85 -33.56
CA SER A 544 6.29 -7.28 -33.33
C SER A 544 6.42 -7.66 -31.86
N LYS A 545 7.35 -7.03 -31.11
CA LYS A 545 7.51 -7.28 -29.68
C LYS A 545 6.39 -6.63 -28.88
N ILE A 546 6.04 -5.38 -29.19
CA ILE A 546 4.90 -4.69 -28.56
C ILE A 546 3.59 -5.47 -28.75
N LYS A 547 3.29 -5.92 -29.98
CA LYS A 547 2.11 -6.75 -30.26
C LYS A 547 2.12 -8.07 -29.49
N LYS A 548 3.30 -8.70 -29.34
CA LYS A 548 3.44 -9.95 -28.57
C LYS A 548 3.22 -9.71 -27.07
N ASP A 549 3.81 -8.66 -26.50
CA ASP A 549 3.66 -8.31 -25.08
C ASP A 549 2.17 -8.01 -24.75
N ILE A 550 1.45 -7.33 -25.66
CA ILE A 550 -0.01 -7.12 -25.60
C ILE A 550 -0.78 -8.46 -25.66
N GLU A 551 -0.44 -9.34 -26.61
CA GLU A 551 -1.11 -10.64 -26.78
C GLU A 551 -0.91 -11.55 -25.56
N ASP A 552 0.31 -11.64 -25.04
CA ASP A 552 0.64 -12.45 -23.87
C ASP A 552 -0.09 -11.93 -22.61
N ALA A 553 -0.20 -10.60 -22.44
CA ALA A 553 -1.00 -9.99 -21.37
C ALA A 553 -2.50 -10.31 -21.50
N ILE A 554 -3.09 -10.17 -22.69
CA ILE A 554 -4.51 -10.53 -22.94
C ILE A 554 -4.74 -12.02 -22.67
N ARG A 555 -3.86 -12.91 -23.15
CA ARG A 555 -3.91 -14.36 -22.90
C ARG A 555 -3.71 -14.73 -21.42
N ARG A 556 -3.02 -13.90 -20.63
CA ARG A 556 -2.93 -14.04 -19.17
C ARG A 556 -4.27 -13.72 -18.51
N VAL A 557 -4.82 -12.52 -18.75
CA VAL A 557 -6.07 -12.08 -18.12
C VAL A 557 -7.24 -13.01 -18.46
N LEU A 558 -7.35 -13.47 -19.71
CA LEU A 558 -8.35 -14.46 -20.12
C LEU A 558 -8.30 -15.74 -19.27
N ARG A 559 -7.10 -16.26 -18.97
CA ARG A 559 -6.91 -17.47 -18.15
C ARG A 559 -7.23 -17.22 -16.68
N GLU A 560 -6.92 -16.04 -16.15
CA GLU A 560 -7.21 -15.67 -14.77
C GLU A 560 -8.73 -15.53 -14.53
N VAL A 561 -9.42 -14.75 -15.37
CA VAL A 561 -10.87 -14.56 -15.27
C VAL A 561 -11.63 -15.86 -15.54
N SER A 562 -11.16 -16.68 -16.49
CA SER A 562 -11.70 -18.02 -16.75
C SER A 562 -11.63 -18.94 -15.52
N LYS A 563 -10.52 -18.89 -14.76
CA LYS A 563 -10.35 -19.65 -13.51
C LYS A 563 -11.21 -19.11 -12.37
N GLU A 564 -11.30 -17.80 -12.23
CA GLU A 564 -12.00 -17.14 -11.11
C GLU A 564 -13.52 -17.30 -11.18
N TYR A 565 -14.11 -17.12 -12.36
CA TYR A 565 -15.56 -17.25 -12.56
C TYR A 565 -16.00 -18.66 -12.95
N GLY A 566 -15.05 -19.59 -13.12
CA GLY A 566 -15.31 -20.99 -13.47
C GLY A 566 -15.89 -21.20 -14.88
N ILE A 567 -15.67 -20.24 -15.78
CA ILE A 567 -16.20 -20.24 -17.16
C ILE A 567 -15.06 -20.47 -18.14
N ARG A 568 -15.26 -21.31 -19.16
CA ARG A 568 -14.30 -21.44 -20.26
C ARG A 568 -14.40 -20.21 -21.16
N ILE A 569 -13.33 -19.41 -21.23
CA ILE A 569 -13.25 -18.23 -22.11
C ILE A 569 -12.23 -18.50 -23.21
N GLY A 570 -12.69 -18.48 -24.47
CA GLY A 570 -11.87 -18.73 -25.66
C GLY A 570 -11.67 -17.46 -26.48
N LEU A 571 -10.42 -17.14 -26.82
CA LEU A 571 -10.11 -16.04 -27.75
C LEU A 571 -10.38 -16.51 -29.18
N ARG A 572 -11.35 -15.89 -29.88
CA ARG A 572 -11.67 -16.20 -31.27
C ARG A 572 -10.86 -15.33 -32.24
N LYS A 573 -10.88 -14.01 -32.04
CA LYS A 573 -10.13 -13.03 -32.83
C LYS A 573 -9.42 -12.03 -31.93
N LEU A 574 -8.17 -11.70 -32.25
CA LEU A 574 -7.43 -10.61 -31.64
C LEU A 574 -6.89 -9.69 -32.73
N ASN A 575 -7.19 -8.39 -32.63
CA ASN A 575 -6.72 -7.37 -33.55
C ASN A 575 -6.03 -6.24 -32.76
N ILE A 576 -4.74 -6.03 -33.01
CA ILE A 576 -3.92 -5.03 -32.30
C ILE A 576 -3.52 -3.94 -33.29
N ILE A 577 -4.12 -2.76 -33.12
CA ILE A 577 -3.89 -1.57 -33.96
C ILE A 577 -2.89 -0.66 -33.25
N LEU A 578 -1.63 -0.72 -33.65
CA LEU A 578 -0.62 0.29 -33.34
C LEU A 578 -0.78 1.45 -34.33
N ARG A 579 -0.69 2.68 -33.83
CA ARG A 579 -0.72 3.95 -34.58
C ARG A 579 0.43 4.84 -34.16
#